data_AF-A0A7Y0Q3B6-F1
#
_entry.id   AF-A0A7Y0Q3B6-F1
#
_cell.length_a   1.000
_cell.length_b   1.000
_cell.length_c   1.000
_cell.angle_alpha   90.00
_cell.angle_beta   90.00
_cell.angle_gamma   90.00
#
_symmetry.space_group_name_H-M   'P 1'
#
loop_
_entity.id
_entity.type
_entity.pdbx_description
1 polymer ?
#
loop_
_entity_poly.entity_id
_entity_poly.type
_entity_poly.pdbx_seq_one_letter_code
_entity_poly.pdbx_strand_id
1 'polypeptide(L)'
;MKGTQMILRLAFVIALLVGLGGLLGFWAMTPVLRDVHIVTGLMVLVSAGWLAFQVKNPTVAVGALLILLGGILPLIMSADSLAVRVFHLVVMIVALGLVEMGVGRALRART
;
A
#
# COMPACT_ATOMS: atom_id res chain seq x y z
N MET A 1 -3.83 -3.13 -17.11
CA MET A 1 -3.65 -4.17 -16.07
C MET A 1 -2.20 -4.46 -15.71
N LYS A 2 -1.38 -5.11 -16.56
CA LYS A 2 0.03 -5.46 -16.21
C LYS A 2 0.87 -4.25 -15.77
N GLY A 3 0.79 -3.14 -16.52
CA GLY A 3 1.47 -1.89 -16.16
C GLY A 3 1.03 -1.34 -14.80
N THR A 4 -0.28 -1.27 -14.53
CA THR A 4 -0.82 -0.81 -13.24
C THR A 4 -0.36 -1.68 -12.07
N GLN A 5 -0.29 -3.01 -12.25
CA GLN A 5 0.20 -3.92 -11.23
C GLN A 5 1.70 -3.74 -10.96
N MET A 6 2.49 -3.47 -12.01
CA MET A 6 3.91 -3.14 -11.85
C MET A 6 4.10 -1.81 -11.09
N ILE A 7 3.31 -0.77 -11.41
CA ILE A 7 3.33 0.51 -10.69
C ILE A 7 2.96 0.31 -9.22
N LEU A 8 1.89 -0.44 -8.93
CA LEU A 8 1.48 -0.78 -7.57
C LEU A 8 2.63 -1.43 -6.78
N ARG A 9 3.26 -2.46 -7.34
CA ARG A 9 4.35 -3.21 -6.70
C ARG A 9 5.55 -2.33 -6.44
N LEU A 10 5.98 -1.55 -7.44
CA LEU A 10 7.15 -0.68 -7.29
C LEU A 10 6.90 0.42 -6.26
N ALA A 11 5.75 1.09 -6.33
CA ALA A 11 5.37 2.11 -5.37
C ALA A 11 5.29 1.53 -3.95
N PHE A 12 4.71 0.33 -3.78
CA PHE A 12 4.66 -0.34 -2.49
C PHE A 12 6.04 -0.70 -1.96
N VAL A 13 6.94 -1.25 -2.80
CA VAL A 13 8.30 -1.59 -2.37
C VAL A 13 9.06 -0.34 -1.93
N ILE A 14 8.96 0.77 -2.66
CA ILE A 14 9.62 2.02 -2.26
C ILE A 14 9.02 2.53 -0.94
N ALA A 15 7.70 2.58 -0.81
CA ALA A 15 7.03 2.99 0.42
C ALA A 15 7.44 2.10 1.61
N LEU A 16 7.46 0.79 1.41
CA LEU A 16 7.83 -0.20 2.41
C LEU A 16 9.28 -0.03 2.86
N LEU A 17 10.23 0.12 1.93
CA LEU A 17 11.63 0.32 2.27
C LEU A 17 11.82 1.59 3.09
N VAL A 18 11.23 2.71 2.66
CA VAL A 18 11.31 3.99 3.36
C VAL A 18 10.70 3.89 4.77
N GLY A 19 9.50 3.30 4.87
CA GLY A 19 8.80 3.15 6.15
C GLY A 19 9.50 2.20 7.11
N LEU A 20 9.99 1.07 6.61
CA LEU A 20 10.67 0.05 7.41
C LEU A 20 12.04 0.55 7.89
N GLY A 21 12.79 1.27 7.06
CA GLY A 21 14.07 1.85 7.49
C GLY A 21 13.90 2.92 8.57
N GLY A 22 12.84 3.73 8.50
CA GLY A 22 12.48 4.66 9.57
C GLY A 22 11.96 3.97 10.83
N LEU A 23 11.32 2.80 10.70
CA LEU A 23 10.81 2.01 11.83
C LEU A 23 11.93 1.26 12.57
N LEU A 24 12.87 0.65 11.84
CA LEU A 24 13.98 -0.14 12.36
C LEU A 24 15.19 0.71 12.77
N GLY A 25 15.17 2.01 12.48
CA GLY A 25 16.26 2.93 12.82
C GLY A 25 17.47 2.86 11.89
N PHE A 26 17.31 2.32 10.67
CA PHE A 26 18.39 2.35 9.66
C PHE A 26 18.70 3.77 9.18
N TRP A 27 17.71 4.67 9.19
CA TRP A 27 17.89 6.10 8.91
C TRP A 27 16.84 6.94 9.62
N ALA A 28 17.17 8.20 9.87
CA ALA A 28 16.22 9.18 10.38
C ALA A 28 15.24 9.60 9.27
N MET A 29 13.95 9.69 9.61
CA MET A 29 12.91 10.12 8.67
C MET A 29 13.01 11.62 8.40
N THR A 30 13.72 12.00 7.34
CA THR A 30 13.84 13.39 6.90
C THR A 30 12.56 13.86 6.19
N PRO A 31 12.35 15.19 6.02
CA PRO A 31 11.21 15.70 5.25
C PRO A 31 11.14 15.11 3.83
N VAL A 32 12.28 14.99 3.15
CA VAL A 32 12.35 14.41 1.80
C VAL A 32 11.91 12.94 1.78
N LEU A 33 12.37 12.13 2.72
CA LEU A 33 11.96 10.71 2.81
C LEU A 33 10.48 10.58 3.16
N ARG A 34 9.96 11.48 4.00
CA ARG A 34 8.54 11.56 4.31
C ARG A 34 7.72 11.85 3.05
N ASP A 35 8.13 12.83 2.24
CA ASP A 35 7.45 13.17 0.99
C ASP A 35 7.47 11.99 0.00
N VAL A 36 8.62 11.33 -0.17
CA VAL A 36 8.73 10.12 -0.99
C VAL A 36 7.79 9.02 -0.50
N HIS A 37 7.70 8.79 0.81
CA HIS A 37 6.81 7.80 1.39
C HIS A 37 5.33 8.14 1.15
N ILE A 38 4.94 9.41 1.30
CA ILE A 38 3.57 9.86 1.04
C ILE A 38 3.21 9.71 -0.44
N VAL A 39 4.07 10.20 -1.34
CA VAL A 39 3.83 10.13 -2.79
C VAL A 39 3.71 8.68 -3.26
N THR A 40 4.60 7.80 -2.81
CA THR A 40 4.52 6.38 -3.13
C THR A 40 3.29 5.71 -2.53
N GLY A 41 2.88 6.08 -1.31
CA GLY A 41 1.61 5.66 -0.72
C GLY A 41 0.38 6.07 -1.55
N LEU A 42 0.36 7.31 -2.05
CA LEU A 42 -0.70 7.79 -2.96
C LEU A 42 -0.72 7.02 -4.28
N MET A 43 0.45 6.72 -4.85
CA MET A 43 0.55 5.88 -6.06
C MET A 43 0.01 4.47 -5.83
N VAL A 44 0.27 3.87 -4.66
CA VAL A 44 -0.29 2.57 -4.25
C VAL A 44 -1.81 2.65 -4.20
N LEU A 45 -2.37 3.67 -3.54
CA LEU A 45 -3.82 3.88 -3.42
C LEU A 45 -4.49 4.02 -4.79
N VAL A 46 -3.99 4.91 -5.65
CA VAL A 46 -4.55 5.14 -6.99
C VAL A 46 -4.46 3.88 -7.84
N SER A 47 -3.33 3.18 -7.81
CA SER A 47 -3.12 1.97 -8.61
C SER A 47 -4.03 0.83 -8.15
N ALA A 48 -4.18 0.63 -6.83
CA ALA A 48 -5.07 -0.38 -6.26
C ALA A 48 -6.54 -0.06 -6.56
N GLY A 49 -6.96 1.20 -6.43
CA GLY A 49 -8.31 1.65 -6.80
C GLY A 49 -8.61 1.43 -8.29
N TRP A 50 -7.65 1.75 -9.17
CA TRP A 50 -7.78 1.50 -10.60
C TRP A 50 -7.84 0.01 -10.95
N LEU A 51 -7.09 -0.84 -10.23
CA LEU A 51 -7.18 -2.29 -10.37
C LEU A 51 -8.53 -2.84 -9.86
N ALA A 52 -9.04 -2.34 -8.73
CA ALA A 52 -10.34 -2.74 -8.22
C ALA A 52 -11.46 -2.46 -9.24
N PHE A 53 -11.42 -1.28 -9.86
CA PHE A 53 -12.36 -0.88 -10.91
C PHE A 53 -12.29 -1.79 -12.15
N GLN A 54 -11.07 -2.07 -12.66
CA GLN A 54 -10.89 -2.92 -13.85
C GLN A 54 -11.23 -4.39 -13.62
N VAL A 55 -10.88 -4.92 -12.45
CA VAL A 55 -10.96 -6.35 -12.16
C VAL A 55 -12.37 -6.75 -11.69
N LYS A 56 -13.08 -5.84 -11.00
CA LYS A 56 -14.40 -6.08 -10.40
C LYS A 56 -14.42 -7.30 -9.46
N ASN A 57 -13.29 -7.60 -8.82
CA ASN A 57 -13.18 -8.67 -7.83
C ASN A 57 -13.31 -8.06 -6.41
N PRO A 58 -14.19 -8.59 -5.55
CA PRO A 58 -14.42 -8.03 -4.21
C PRO A 58 -13.17 -8.07 -3.33
N THR A 59 -12.28 -9.05 -3.50
CA THR A 59 -11.01 -9.13 -2.75
C THR A 59 -10.12 -7.93 -3.06
N VAL A 60 -10.07 -7.51 -4.33
CA VAL A 60 -9.26 -6.35 -4.75
C VAL A 60 -9.86 -5.06 -4.19
N ALA A 61 -11.19 -4.95 -4.18
CA ALA A 61 -11.88 -3.80 -3.57
C ALA A 61 -11.63 -3.71 -2.07
N VAL A 62 -11.70 -4.83 -1.33
CA VAL A 62 -11.36 -4.88 0.10
C VAL A 62 -9.90 -4.50 0.33
N GLY A 63 -8.97 -5.02 -0.47
CA GLY A 63 -7.56 -4.63 -0.38
C GLY A 63 -7.35 -3.13 -0.64
N ALA A 64 -8.00 -2.56 -1.65
CA ALA A 64 -7.94 -1.12 -1.92
C ALA A 64 -8.53 -0.28 -0.77
N LEU A 65 -9.62 -0.74 -0.16
CA LEU A 65 -10.22 -0.09 1.01
C LEU A 65 -9.28 -0.14 2.22
N LEU A 66 -8.60 -1.27 2.46
CA LEU A 66 -7.60 -1.38 3.53
C LEU A 66 -6.40 -0.47 3.28
N ILE A 67 -5.95 -0.29 2.03
CA ILE A 67 -4.93 0.69 1.67
C ILE A 67 -5.39 2.11 2.00
N LEU A 68 -6.64 2.45 1.67
CA LEU A 68 -7.21 3.76 2.00
C LEU A 68 -7.24 4.01 3.51
N LEU A 69 -7.80 3.06 4.27
CA LEU A 69 -7.89 3.16 5.73
C LEU A 69 -6.50 3.18 6.38
N GLY A 70 -5.62 2.29 5.93
CA GLY A 70 -4.22 2.21 6.38
C GLY A 70 -3.43 3.46 6.07
N GLY A 71 -3.66 4.10 4.92
CA GLY A 71 -3.00 5.35 4.52
C GLY A 71 -3.53 6.60 5.22
N ILE A 72 -4.82 6.60 5.61
CA ILE A 72 -5.43 7.71 6.34
C ILE A 72 -5.05 7.69 7.82
N LEU A 73 -4.97 6.51 8.45
CA LEU A 73 -4.76 6.38 9.89
C LEU A 73 -3.54 7.16 10.45
N PRO A 74 -2.35 7.14 9.80
CA PRO A 74 -1.17 7.87 10.27
C PRO A 74 -1.27 9.39 10.12
N LEU A 75 -2.24 9.89 9.35
CA LEU A 75 -2.48 11.33 9.18
C LEU A 75 -3.31 11.92 10.32
N ILE A 76 -4.13 11.09 10.97
CA ILE A 76 -5.07 11.53 12.01
C ILE A 76 -4.55 11.15 13.41
N MET A 77 -3.88 10.01 13.53
CA MET A 77 -3.27 9.56 14.79
C MET A 77 -1.83 10.03 14.87
N SER A 78 -1.33 10.33 16.08
CA SER A 78 0.09 10.62 16.27
C SER A 78 0.92 9.40 15.83
N ALA A 79 1.55 9.54 14.67
CA ALA A 79 2.41 8.52 14.06
C ALA A 79 3.67 8.24 14.91
N ASP A 80 3.81 8.87 16.07
CA ASP A 80 4.93 8.67 17.00
C ASP A 80 4.81 7.38 17.81
N SER A 81 3.61 6.81 17.95
CA SER A 81 3.49 5.53 18.65
C SER A 81 3.99 4.39 17.75
N LEU A 82 4.89 3.57 18.30
CA LEU A 82 5.40 2.36 17.65
C LEU A 82 4.25 1.43 17.23
N ALA A 83 3.21 1.32 18.07
CA ALA A 83 2.03 0.51 17.81
C ALA A 83 1.30 0.94 16.53
N VAL A 84 1.10 2.24 16.31
CA VAL A 84 0.46 2.75 15.08
C VAL A 84 1.31 2.45 13.85
N ARG A 85 2.64 2.60 13.94
CA ARG A 85 3.55 2.32 12.82
C ARG A 85 3.53 0.83 12.44
N VAL A 86 3.59 -0.07 13.43
CA VAL A 86 3.53 -1.51 13.22
C VAL A 86 2.16 -1.92 12.68
N PHE A 87 1.09 -1.38 13.26
CA PHE A 87 -0.27 -1.63 12.76
C PHE A 87 -0.42 -1.21 11.30
N HIS A 88 0.01 0.01 10.96
CA HIS A 88 0.03 0.51 9.58
C HIS A 88 0.77 -0.45 8.65
N LEU A 89 1.99 -0.85 9.01
CA LEU A 89 2.79 -1.80 8.23
C LEU A 89 2.04 -3.13 7.97
N VAL A 90 1.48 -3.73 9.02
CA VAL A 90 0.75 -5.00 8.91
C VAL A 90 -0.47 -4.86 8.01
N VAL A 91 -1.27 -3.81 8.20
CA VAL A 91 -2.45 -3.52 7.37
C VAL A 91 -2.05 -3.37 5.90
N MET A 92 -0.98 -2.63 5.61
CA MET A 92 -0.53 -2.40 4.24
C MET A 92 -0.03 -3.67 3.56
N ILE A 93 0.70 -4.54 4.27
CA ILE A 93 1.14 -5.85 3.75
C ILE A 93 -0.06 -6.75 3.42
N VAL A 94 -1.00 -6.88 4.36
CA VAL A 94 -2.22 -7.68 4.16
C VAL A 94 -3.02 -7.14 2.98
N ALA A 95 -3.19 -5.82 2.90
CA ALA A 95 -3.93 -5.17 1.84
C ALA A 95 -3.31 -5.41 0.45
N LEU A 96 -1.99 -5.29 0.31
CA LEU A 96 -1.30 -5.63 -0.94
C LEU A 96 -1.49 -7.10 -1.30
N GLY A 97 -1.34 -8.01 -0.33
CA GLY A 97 -1.55 -9.44 -0.55
C GLY A 97 -2.94 -9.74 -1.10
N LEU A 98 -3.98 -9.12 -0.56
CA LEU A 98 -5.36 -9.24 -1.04
C LEU A 98 -5.53 -8.72 -2.47
N VAL A 99 -4.93 -7.57 -2.79
CA VAL A 99 -4.95 -7.00 -4.15
C VAL A 99 -4.27 -7.96 -5.13
N GLU A 100 -3.06 -8.44 -4.83
CA GLU A 100 -2.30 -9.35 -5.69
C GLU A 100 -3.02 -10.70 -5.91
N MET A 101 -3.53 -11.31 -4.83
CA MET A 101 -4.31 -12.54 -4.91
C MET A 101 -5.61 -12.35 -5.69
N GLY A 102 -6.30 -11.22 -5.48
CA GLY A 102 -7.55 -10.89 -6.16
C GLY A 102 -7.35 -10.68 -7.67
N VAL A 103 -6.32 -9.92 -8.05
CA VAL A 103 -5.93 -9.71 -9.46
C VAL A 103 -5.54 -11.05 -10.11
N GLY A 104 -4.70 -11.85 -9.44
CA GLY A 104 -4.25 -13.15 -9.97
C GLY A 104 -5.39 -14.14 -10.19
N ARG A 105 -6.35 -14.23 -9.25
CA ARG A 105 -7.55 -15.07 -9.42
C ARG A 105 -8.43 -14.60 -10.56
N ALA A 106 -8.65 -13.29 -10.67
CA ALA A 106 -9.50 -12.76 -11.73
C ALA A 106 -8.88 -12.88 -13.13
N LEU A 107 -7.56 -12.81 -13.25
CA LEU A 107 -6.87 -13.09 -14.51
C LEU A 107 -7.02 -14.55 -14.94
N ARG A 108 -6.83 -15.50 -14.01
CA ARG A 108 -7.01 -16.94 -14.30
C ARG A 108 -8.45 -17.31 -14.67
N ALA A 109 -9.45 -16.62 -14.13
CA ALA A 109 -10.85 -16.88 -14.45
C ALA A 109 -11.25 -16.39 -15.86
N ARG A 110 -10.42 -15.56 -16.52
CA ARG A 110 -10.66 -15.01 -17.86
C ARG A 110 -9.90 -15.75 -18.96
N THR A 111 -9.06 -16.72 -18.61
CA THR A 111 -8.29 -17.58 -19.51
C THR A 111 -8.90 -18.97 -19.52
#